data_AF-A0A1L9NEC5-F1
#
_entry.id   AF-A0A1L9NEC5-F1
#
_cell.length_a   1.000
_cell.length_b   1.000
_cell.length_c   1.000
_cell.angle_alpha   90.00
_cell.angle_beta   90.00
_cell.angle_gamma   90.00
#
_symmetry.space_group_name_H-M   'P 1'
#
loop_
_entity.id
_entity.type
_entity.pdbx_description
1 polymer ?
#
loop_
_entity_poly.entity_id
_entity_poly.type
_entity_poly.pdbx_seq_one_letter_code
_entity_poly.pdbx_strand_id
1 'polypeptide(L)'
;MFFNKSSILATTLAVFASGTVGQIINIEYGSSEYNFHEQQVQLDQLTKLDYPGDYSYYSSPDYCDLYSNTQDDPTIAGFAHTGEFRERYLEAVYCYRPEHVYYEYHG
;
A
#
# COMPACT_ATOMS: atom_id res chain seq x y z
N MET A 1 25.56 48.99 -36.01
CA MET A 1 26.29 48.68 -34.75
C MET A 1 25.30 48.04 -33.80
N PHE A 2 25.68 46.91 -33.16
CA PHE A 2 25.20 46.29 -31.90
C PHE A 2 23.71 46.41 -31.47
N PHE A 3 22.99 45.43 -30.91
CA PHE A 3 23.27 44.10 -30.33
C PHE A 3 22.13 43.13 -30.78
N ASN A 4 21.96 41.86 -30.36
CA ASN A 4 22.69 40.99 -29.43
C ASN A 4 22.55 39.48 -29.83
N LYS A 5 23.17 38.59 -29.03
CA LYS A 5 22.87 37.16 -28.95
C LYS A 5 21.48 36.88 -28.34
N SER A 6 20.89 35.72 -28.69
CA SER A 6 20.43 34.73 -27.70
C SER A 6 20.07 33.40 -28.37
N SER A 7 20.94 32.40 -28.22
CA SER A 7 20.60 31.00 -28.47
C SER A 7 19.75 30.49 -27.31
N ILE A 8 18.62 29.84 -27.59
CA ILE A 8 18.06 28.84 -26.67
C ILE A 8 17.63 27.64 -27.50
N LEU A 9 18.43 26.57 -27.44
CA LEU A 9 18.01 25.26 -27.91
C LEU A 9 16.87 24.81 -26.98
N ALA A 10 15.69 24.55 -27.53
CA ALA A 10 14.57 24.05 -26.75
C ALA A 10 14.81 22.57 -26.40
N THR A 11 15.63 22.33 -25.39
CA THR A 11 15.84 21.00 -24.80
C THR A 11 14.54 20.60 -24.10
N THR A 12 13.64 19.96 -24.83
CA THR A 12 12.44 19.32 -24.27
C THR A 12 12.89 18.17 -23.39
N LEU A 13 13.12 18.49 -22.11
CA LEU A 13 13.36 17.51 -21.07
C LEU A 13 12.06 16.71 -20.89
N ALA A 14 11.99 15.55 -21.54
CA ALA A 14 10.95 14.58 -21.26
C ALA A 14 11.20 14.05 -19.85
N VAL A 15 10.60 14.71 -18.86
CA VAL A 15 10.57 14.23 -17.48
C VAL A 15 9.69 12.98 -17.49
N PHE A 16 10.32 11.82 -17.63
CA PHE A 16 9.72 10.57 -17.25
C PHE A 16 9.48 10.64 -15.75
N ALA A 17 8.27 11.05 -15.36
CA ALA A 17 7.80 10.97 -13.99
C ALA A 17 7.60 9.48 -13.65
N SER A 18 8.69 8.79 -13.34
CA SER A 18 8.70 7.44 -12.77
C SER A 18 8.28 7.49 -11.29
N GLY A 19 7.26 8.27 -10.96
CA GLY A 19 6.59 8.21 -9.68
C GLY A 19 5.59 7.07 -9.73
N THR A 20 5.91 5.95 -9.08
CA THR A 20 4.96 4.83 -8.92
C THR A 20 3.92 5.13 -7.84
N VAL A 21 3.29 6.31 -7.94
CA VAL A 21 2.13 6.70 -7.14
C VAL A 21 0.91 6.03 -7.78
N GLY A 22 0.25 5.13 -7.05
CA GLY A 22 -0.96 4.47 -7.53
C GLY A 22 -0.76 3.09 -8.16
N GLN A 23 0.18 2.28 -7.67
CA GLN A 23 0.12 0.84 -7.91
C GLN A 23 -1.09 0.25 -7.18
N ILE A 24 -1.92 -0.50 -7.90
CA ILE A 24 -3.09 -1.18 -7.36
C ILE A 24 -2.74 -2.65 -7.18
N ILE A 25 -3.07 -3.20 -6.01
CA ILE A 25 -2.95 -4.63 -5.69
C ILE A 25 -4.32 -5.22 -5.38
N ASN A 26 -4.46 -6.53 -5.57
CA ASN A 26 -5.60 -7.28 -5.05
C ASN A 26 -5.25 -7.80 -3.66
N ILE A 27 -6.18 -7.69 -2.73
CA ILE A 27 -6.11 -8.29 -1.39
C ILE A 27 -7.32 -9.21 -1.18
N GLU A 28 -7.17 -10.19 -0.30
CA GLU A 28 -8.25 -11.07 0.13
C GLU A 28 -8.40 -10.94 1.65
N TYR A 29 -9.64 -10.89 2.16
CA TYR A 29 -9.91 -10.88 3.60
C TYR A 29 -11.21 -11.62 3.91
N GLY A 30 -11.24 -12.39 5.00
CA GLY A 30 -12.35 -13.32 5.22
C GLY A 30 -12.28 -14.12 6.51
N SER A 31 -13.15 -15.12 6.61
CA SER A 31 -13.10 -16.11 7.70
C SER A 31 -12.11 -17.24 7.39
N SER A 32 -11.85 -17.54 6.12
CA SER A 32 -10.88 -18.55 5.66
C SER A 32 -10.54 -18.40 4.18
N GLU A 33 -9.56 -19.17 3.69
CA GLU A 33 -9.19 -19.30 2.27
C GLU A 33 -10.34 -19.79 1.35
N TYR A 34 -11.48 -20.23 1.89
CA TYR A 34 -12.67 -20.64 1.15
C TYR A 34 -13.87 -19.69 1.33
N ASN A 35 -13.72 -18.66 2.18
CA ASN A 35 -14.78 -17.69 2.49
C ASN A 35 -14.17 -16.31 2.74
N PHE A 36 -13.90 -15.60 1.64
CA PHE A 36 -13.23 -14.30 1.62
C PHE A 36 -13.89 -13.34 0.61
N HIS A 37 -13.59 -12.06 0.79
CA HIS A 37 -13.85 -10.99 -0.15
C HIS A 37 -12.54 -10.62 -0.85
N GLU A 38 -12.59 -10.37 -2.16
CA GLU A 38 -11.51 -9.75 -2.92
C GLU A 38 -11.73 -8.24 -3.01
N GLN A 39 -10.67 -7.45 -2.86
CA GLN A 39 -10.73 -6.00 -3.05
C GLN A 39 -9.46 -5.47 -3.70
N GLN A 40 -9.61 -4.46 -4.56
CA GLN A 40 -8.49 -3.68 -5.08
C GLN A 40 -8.17 -2.52 -4.14
N VAL A 41 -6.92 -2.43 -3.72
CA VAL A 41 -6.42 -1.35 -2.86
C VAL A 41 -5.19 -0.71 -3.49
N GLN A 42 -5.00 0.58 -3.21
CA GLN A 42 -3.87 1.34 -3.73
C GLN A 42 -2.72 1.30 -2.72
N LEU A 43 -1.51 0.96 -3.19
CA LEU A 43 -0.31 1.04 -2.36
C LEU A 43 -0.07 2.46 -1.86
N ASP A 44 0.50 2.55 -0.66
CA ASP A 44 0.87 3.76 0.06
C ASP A 44 -0.35 4.68 0.34
N GLN A 45 -1.56 4.08 0.41
CA GLN A 45 -2.82 4.77 0.69
C GLN A 45 -3.74 3.96 1.61
N LEU A 46 -4.19 4.59 2.70
CA LEU A 46 -5.16 3.99 3.63
C LEU A 46 -6.52 3.85 2.92
N THR A 47 -7.00 2.61 2.81
CA THR A 47 -8.21 2.26 2.06
C THR A 47 -9.19 1.56 3.01
N LYS A 48 -10.47 1.96 2.97
CA LYS A 48 -11.52 1.25 3.74
C LYS A 48 -11.89 -0.05 3.04
N LEU A 49 -12.20 -1.08 3.83
CA LEU A 49 -12.71 -2.33 3.32
C LEU A 49 -14.17 -2.15 2.88
N ASP A 50 -14.54 -2.74 1.75
CA ASP A 50 -15.92 -2.72 1.22
C ASP A 50 -16.88 -3.50 2.14
N TYR A 51 -16.36 -4.51 2.85
CA TYR A 51 -17.09 -5.30 3.84
C TYR A 51 -16.34 -5.24 5.19
N PRO A 52 -16.56 -4.21 6.04
CA PRO A 52 -16.02 -4.19 7.40
C PRO A 52 -16.65 -5.27 8.27
N GLY A 53 -15.86 -6.02 9.03
CA GLY A 53 -16.36 -7.17 9.79
C GLY A 53 -15.28 -7.91 10.59
N ASP A 54 -15.72 -8.87 11.41
CA ASP A 54 -14.84 -9.78 12.14
C ASP A 54 -14.31 -10.89 11.22
N TYR A 55 -12.99 -10.94 11.08
CA TYR A 55 -12.29 -11.81 10.13
C TYR A 55 -11.07 -12.48 10.77
N SER A 56 -10.66 -13.61 10.19
CA SER A 56 -9.56 -14.47 10.66
C SER A 56 -8.59 -14.89 9.56
N TYR A 57 -8.80 -14.43 8.32
CA TYR A 57 -7.97 -14.71 7.15
C TYR A 57 -7.67 -13.42 6.40
N TYR A 58 -6.42 -13.29 5.91
CA TYR A 58 -5.99 -12.21 5.04
C TYR A 58 -4.91 -12.71 4.06
N SER A 59 -4.87 -12.13 2.88
CA SER A 59 -3.91 -12.44 1.81
C SER A 59 -3.55 -11.17 1.04
N SER A 60 -2.27 -10.93 0.83
CA SER A 60 -1.77 -9.79 0.03
C SER A 60 -0.42 -10.12 -0.62
N PRO A 61 -0.14 -9.64 -1.85
CA PRO A 61 1.18 -9.72 -2.47
C PRO A 61 2.23 -8.82 -1.78
N ASP A 62 1.81 -7.74 -1.13
CA ASP A 62 2.66 -6.77 -0.44
C ASP A 62 2.37 -6.75 1.07
N TYR A 63 3.20 -6.02 1.84
CA TYR A 63 3.00 -5.85 3.28
C TYR A 63 1.82 -4.91 3.54
N CYS A 64 0.97 -5.28 4.49
CA CYS A 64 -0.20 -4.49 4.87
C CYS A 64 -0.37 -4.40 6.39
N ASP A 65 -0.74 -3.21 6.83
CA ASP A 65 -1.25 -2.94 8.16
C ASP A 65 -2.78 -2.98 8.14
N LEU A 66 -3.38 -3.74 9.06
CA LEU A 66 -4.83 -3.97 9.16
C LEU A 66 -5.39 -3.22 10.37
N TYR A 67 -6.45 -2.44 10.15
CA TYR A 67 -7.00 -1.49 11.11
C TYR A 67 -8.42 -1.85 11.48
N SER A 68 -8.71 -1.93 12.79
CA SER A 68 -10.08 -2.03 13.31
C SER A 68 -10.82 -0.69 13.33
N ASN A 69 -10.07 0.42 13.29
CA ASN A 69 -10.57 1.76 12.97
C ASN A 69 -9.42 2.64 12.42
N THR A 70 -9.73 3.73 11.71
CA THR A 70 -8.72 4.58 11.06
C THR A 70 -8.11 5.70 11.92
N GLN A 71 -8.31 5.67 13.25
CA GLN A 71 -7.80 6.70 14.18
C GLN A 71 -6.72 6.14 15.14
N ASP A 72 -6.74 4.84 15.39
CA ASP A 72 -5.79 4.14 16.26
C ASP A 72 -4.67 3.44 15.47
N ASP A 73 -3.67 2.92 16.19
CA ASP A 73 -2.63 2.04 15.67
C ASP A 73 -3.21 0.77 15.00
N PRO A 74 -2.51 0.17 14.03
CA PRO A 74 -2.97 -1.05 13.37
C PRO A 74 -3.15 -2.20 14.36
N THR A 75 -4.27 -2.91 14.19
CA THR A 75 -4.64 -4.09 14.98
C THR A 75 -3.79 -5.30 14.61
N ILE A 76 -3.29 -5.36 13.38
CA ILE A 76 -2.26 -6.30 12.91
C ILE A 76 -1.33 -5.51 12.00
N ALA A 77 -0.02 -5.52 12.26
CA ALA A 77 0.97 -4.77 11.48
C ALA A 77 1.90 -5.70 10.67
N GLY A 78 2.35 -5.23 9.51
CA GLY A 78 3.33 -5.91 8.66
C GLY A 78 2.87 -7.27 8.12
N PHE A 79 1.58 -7.47 7.92
CA PHE A 79 1.03 -8.72 7.40
C PHE A 79 1.28 -8.83 5.89
N ALA A 80 2.06 -9.81 5.46
CA ALA A 80 2.38 -10.07 4.06
C ALA A 80 2.11 -11.53 3.70
N HIS A 81 1.76 -11.79 2.45
CA HIS A 81 1.30 -13.10 1.96
C HIS A 81 0.00 -13.55 2.64
N THR A 82 -0.37 -14.80 2.39
CA THR A 82 -1.56 -15.46 2.93
C THR A 82 -1.32 -15.93 4.36
N GLY A 83 -2.30 -15.73 5.25
CA GLY A 83 -2.28 -16.34 6.57
C GLY A 83 -3.59 -16.20 7.34
N GLU A 84 -3.68 -16.99 8.41
CA GLU A 84 -4.77 -16.91 9.38
C GLU A 84 -4.31 -16.26 10.70
N PHE A 85 -5.22 -15.58 11.36
CA PHE A 85 -5.02 -14.94 12.66
C PHE A 85 -6.24 -15.12 13.54
N ARG A 86 -6.08 -14.91 14.86
CA ARG A 86 -7.22 -14.89 15.78
C ARG A 86 -8.17 -13.76 15.36
N GLU A 87 -9.45 -14.09 15.21
CA GLU A 87 -10.54 -13.20 14.82
C GLU A 87 -10.41 -11.75 15.34
N ARG A 88 -10.54 -10.79 14.41
CA ARG A 88 -10.48 -9.34 14.62
C ARG A 88 -11.45 -8.63 13.70
N TYR A 89 -12.10 -7.59 14.23
CA TYR A 89 -12.80 -6.60 13.41
C TYR A 89 -11.80 -5.83 12.55
N LEU A 90 -12.02 -5.80 11.23
CA LEU A 90 -11.26 -5.02 10.25
C LEU A 90 -12.19 -4.00 9.58
N GLU A 91 -11.76 -2.74 9.51
CA GLU A 91 -12.44 -1.64 8.81
C GLU A 91 -11.61 -1.08 7.65
N ALA A 92 -10.28 -1.09 7.76
CA ALA A 92 -9.38 -0.47 6.80
C ALA A 92 -8.03 -1.17 6.72
N VAL A 93 -7.29 -0.85 5.67
CA VAL A 93 -6.00 -1.43 5.32
C VAL A 93 -5.07 -0.37 4.74
N TYR A 94 -3.79 -0.43 5.12
CA TYR A 94 -2.72 0.34 4.50
C TYR A 94 -1.66 -0.64 3.98
N CYS A 95 -1.55 -0.80 2.67
CA CYS A 95 -0.54 -1.67 2.05
C CYS A 95 0.61 -0.85 1.49
N TYR A 96 1.84 -1.34 1.64
CA TYR A 96 3.07 -0.65 1.31
C TYR A 96 4.12 -1.62 0.79
N ARG A 97 4.98 -1.15 -0.10
CA ARG A 97 6.18 -1.91 -0.49
C ARG A 97 7.20 -1.85 0.64
N PRO A 98 7.95 -2.93 0.91
CA PRO A 98 9.07 -2.90 1.85
C PRO A 98 10.27 -2.18 1.19
N GLU A 99 10.17 -0.86 1.02
CA GLU A 99 11.30 -0.02 0.63
C GLU A 99 12.35 -0.03 1.75
N HIS A 100 13.27 -0.99 1.66
CA HIS A 100 14.44 -1.12 2.54
C HIS A 100 14.09 -0.99 4.03
N VAL A 101 13.45 -2.03 4.59
CA VAL A 101 13.58 -2.32 6.02
C VAL A 101 15.06 -2.58 6.30
N TYR A 102 15.80 -1.52 6.57
CA TYR A 102 17.09 -1.62 7.25
C TYR A 102 16.78 -2.23 8.60
N TYR A 103 17.13 -3.50 8.76
CA TYR A 103 17.20 -4.14 10.07
C TYR A 103 18.20 -3.33 10.90
N GLU A 104 17.68 -2.41 11.70
CA GLU A 104 18.45 -1.74 12.74
C GLU A 104 18.74 -2.80 13.80
N TYR A 105 19.84 -3.53 13.60
CA TYR A 105 20.43 -4.42 14.59
C TYR A 105 20.88 -3.57 15.78
N HIS A 106 19.94 -3.30 16.69
CA HIS A 106 20.27 -2.90 18.06
C HIS A 106 20.96 -4.10 18.73
N GLY A 107 22.15 -3.85 19.28
CA GLY A 107 23.15 -4.87 19.62
C GLY A 107 22.97 -5.58 20.97
#